data_AF-A0A7X5UYT4-F1
#
_entry.id   AF-A0A7X5UYT4-F1
#
_cell.length_a   1.000
_cell.length_b   1.000
_cell.length_c   1.000
_cell.angle_alpha   90.00
_cell.angle_beta   90.00
_cell.angle_gamma   90.00
#
_symmetry.space_group_name_H-M   'P 1'
#
loop_
_entity.id
_entity.type
_entity.pdbx_description
1 polymer ?
#
loop_
_entity_poly.entity_id
_entity_poly.type
_entity_poly.pdbx_seq_one_letter_code
_entity_poly.pdbx_strand_id
1 'polypeptide(L)'
;MRGFGIKTRIVLVGAIVLILLGYGWWFLATGKVAVPDTEFEITNFSAELTPGREAAELAKLPMFDPATGGWIADGRRQASAAGLVRPEPGPRGPDDIGPYLTARLPDGAGKREMQIAMRALAREGICQVAFLVPGAEAVPVIRIRRVADGRGGTIACTAARNSAAR
;
A
#
# COMPACT_ATOMS: atom_id res chain seq x y z
N MET A 1 -4.55 20.35 -59.96
CA MET A 1 -4.16 19.40 -58.90
C MET A 1 -2.71 19.00 -59.14
N ARG A 2 -1.75 19.48 -58.35
CA ARG A 2 -0.31 19.23 -58.59
C ARG A 2 0.00 17.77 -58.23
N GLY A 3 0.40 16.97 -59.22
CA GLY A 3 0.76 15.57 -59.04
C GLY A 3 1.94 15.44 -58.09
N PHE A 4 1.74 14.79 -56.94
CA PHE A 4 2.83 14.44 -56.03
C PHE A 4 3.81 13.52 -56.76
N GLY A 5 5.00 14.03 -57.06
CA GLY A 5 6.07 13.30 -57.74
C GLY A 5 6.46 12.05 -56.95
N ILE A 6 6.88 11.00 -57.68
CA ILE A 6 7.25 9.68 -57.12
C ILE A 6 8.26 9.81 -55.97
N LYS A 7 9.20 10.76 -56.04
CA LYS A 7 10.17 11.05 -54.97
C LYS A 7 9.49 11.46 -53.66
N THR A 8 8.46 12.30 -53.73
CA THR A 8 7.71 12.77 -52.57
C THR A 8 6.89 11.66 -51.92
N ARG A 9 6.37 10.72 -52.72
CA ARG A 9 5.67 9.53 -52.20
C ARG A 9 6.61 8.58 -51.46
N ILE A 10 7.82 8.35 -51.99
CA ILE A 10 8.83 7.50 -51.33
C ILE A 10 9.23 8.09 -49.97
N VAL A 11 9.44 9.41 -49.90
CA VAL A 11 9.77 10.09 -48.63
C VAL A 11 8.63 9.96 -47.61
N LEU A 12 7.38 10.14 -48.06
CA LEU A 12 6.20 10.00 -47.19
C LEU A 12 6.05 8.58 -46.63
N VAL A 13 6.20 7.56 -47.48
CA VAL A 13 6.13 6.15 -47.04
C VAL A 13 7.25 5.84 -46.05
N GLY A 14 8.48 6.30 -46.31
CA GLY A 14 9.59 6.13 -45.37
C GLY A 14 9.33 6.78 -44.01
N ALA A 15 8.77 8.00 -43.99
CA ALA A 15 8.42 8.69 -42.75
C ALA A 15 7.32 7.96 -41.96
N ILE A 16 6.28 7.45 -42.64
CA ILE A 16 5.20 6.67 -42.00
C ILE A 16 5.76 5.38 -41.38
N VAL A 17 6.62 4.66 -42.11
CA VAL A 17 7.25 3.44 -41.59
C VAL A 17 8.11 3.72 -40.37
N LEU A 18 8.88 4.82 -40.36
CA LEU A 18 9.67 5.23 -39.19
C LEU A 18 8.78 5.59 -37.99
N ILE A 19 7.67 6.28 -38.21
CA ILE A 19 6.71 6.59 -37.14
C ILE A 19 6.11 5.29 -36.60
N LEU A 20 5.68 4.37 -37.46
CA LEU A 20 5.09 3.08 -37.04
C LEU A 20 6.09 2.19 -36.30
N LEU A 21 7.36 2.16 -36.74
CA LEU A 21 8.41 1.41 -36.05
C LEU A 21 8.75 2.02 -34.69
N GLY A 22 8.84 3.35 -34.60
CA GLY A 22 9.06 4.05 -33.32
C GLY A 22 7.89 3.84 -32.35
N TYR A 23 6.66 3.91 -32.86
CA TYR A 23 5.45 3.72 -32.06
C TYR A 23 5.28 2.25 -31.63
N GLY A 24 5.55 1.30 -32.53
CA GLY A 24 5.55 -0.12 -32.22
C GLY A 24 6.62 -0.49 -31.19
N TRP A 25 7.81 0.11 -31.27
CA TRP A 25 8.87 -0.06 -30.28
C TRP A 25 8.45 0.43 -28.89
N TRP A 26 7.73 1.55 -28.82
CA TRP A 26 7.19 2.06 -27.56
C TRP A 26 6.24 1.06 -26.89
N PHE A 27 5.35 0.42 -27.65
CA PHE A 27 4.43 -0.60 -27.14
C PHE A 27 5.10 -1.92 -26.76
N LEU A 28 6.17 -2.31 -27.45
CA LEU A 28 6.94 -3.51 -27.09
C LEU A 28 7.85 -3.27 -25.87
N ALA A 29 8.37 -2.05 -25.70
CA ALA A 29 9.17 -1.67 -24.54
C ALA A 29 8.34 -1.56 -23.25
N THR A 30 7.04 -1.29 -23.33
CA THR A 30 6.13 -1.26 -22.16
C THR A 30 5.64 -2.65 -21.72
N GLY A 31 6.17 -3.73 -22.30
CA GLY A 31 5.77 -5.14 -22.09
C GLY A 31 5.99 -5.74 -20.69
N LYS A 32 6.15 -4.93 -19.65
CA LYS A 32 6.01 -5.37 -18.26
C LYS A 32 4.90 -4.55 -17.63
N VAL A 33 3.66 -5.05 -17.72
CA VAL A 33 2.59 -4.63 -16.81
C VAL A 33 3.17 -4.82 -15.42
N ALA A 34 3.48 -3.71 -14.75
CA ALA A 34 4.03 -3.74 -13.41
C ALA A 34 3.04 -4.51 -12.54
N VAL A 35 3.46 -5.66 -12.01
CA VAL A 35 2.72 -6.34 -10.95
C VAL A 35 2.46 -5.28 -9.89
N PRO A 36 1.21 -5.07 -9.45
CA PRO A 36 0.90 -4.00 -8.51
C PRO A 36 1.80 -4.16 -7.28
N ASP A 37 2.49 -3.07 -6.92
CA ASP A 37 3.44 -3.05 -5.81
C ASP A 37 2.80 -3.51 -4.48
N THR A 38 1.46 -3.49 -4.40
CA THR A 38 0.68 -3.96 -3.25
C THR A 38 -0.71 -4.37 -3.72
N GLU A 39 -1.15 -5.57 -3.32
CA GLU A 39 -2.53 -6.03 -3.44
C GLU A 39 -3.16 -5.94 -2.05
N PHE A 40 -4.20 -5.12 -1.93
CA PHE A 40 -4.95 -4.95 -0.70
C PHE A 40 -6.45 -4.93 -0.98
N GLU A 41 -7.21 -5.26 0.05
CA GLU A 41 -8.66 -5.28 0.05
C GLU A 41 -9.16 -4.28 1.10
N ILE A 42 -10.03 -3.38 0.69
CA ILE A 42 -10.69 -2.45 1.61
C ILE A 42 -11.82 -3.23 2.27
N THR A 43 -11.79 -3.34 3.59
CA THR A 43 -12.85 -4.01 4.33
C THR A 43 -14.07 -3.11 4.48
N ASN A 44 -15.23 -3.67 4.85
CA ASN A 44 -16.43 -2.89 5.17
C ASN A 44 -16.35 -2.21 6.56
N PHE A 45 -15.19 -2.25 7.22
CA PHE A 45 -14.99 -1.69 8.55
C PHE A 45 -14.08 -0.47 8.49
N SER A 46 -14.38 0.54 9.31
CA SER A 46 -13.58 1.76 9.44
C SER A 46 -13.17 1.97 10.89
N ALA A 47 -11.91 2.34 11.09
CA ALA A 47 -11.46 2.84 12.37
C ALA A 47 -11.86 4.32 12.49
N GLU A 48 -12.57 4.64 13.56
CA GLU A 48 -13.08 5.98 13.83
C GLU A 48 -12.18 6.71 14.82
N LEU A 49 -12.11 8.03 14.66
CA LEU A 49 -11.55 8.94 15.65
C LEU A 49 -12.66 9.64 16.38
N THR A 50 -12.50 9.81 17.70
CA THR A 50 -13.49 10.55 18.48
C THR A 50 -13.46 12.02 18.07
N PRO A 51 -14.59 12.60 17.60
CA PRO A 51 -14.65 14.01 17.22
C PRO A 51 -14.23 14.93 18.37
N GLY A 52 -13.39 15.92 18.08
CA GLY A 52 -12.83 16.86 19.05
C GLY A 52 -11.73 16.30 19.95
N ARG A 53 -11.30 15.04 19.76
CA ARG A 53 -10.14 14.43 20.46
C ARG A 53 -9.12 13.81 19.50
N GLU A 54 -9.27 14.05 18.20
CA GLU A 54 -8.52 13.41 17.13
C GLU A 54 -7.02 13.57 17.34
N ALA A 55 -6.53 14.79 17.56
CA ALA A 55 -5.11 15.06 17.75
C ALA A 55 -4.51 14.31 18.95
N ALA A 56 -5.26 14.23 20.06
CA ALA A 56 -4.82 13.55 21.27
C ALA A 56 -4.88 12.02 21.13
N GLU A 57 -5.81 11.49 20.36
CA GLU A 57 -5.89 10.06 20.04
C GLU A 57 -4.82 9.65 19.03
N LEU A 58 -4.62 10.43 17.96
CA LEU A 58 -3.52 10.23 17.01
C LEU A 58 -2.16 10.21 17.70
N ALA A 59 -1.91 11.14 18.62
CA ALA A 59 -0.63 11.21 19.32
C ALA A 59 -0.29 9.94 20.13
N LYS A 60 -1.31 9.19 20.58
CA LYS A 60 -1.16 7.92 21.32
C LYS A 60 -1.01 6.71 20.41
N LEU A 61 -1.25 6.86 19.10
CA LEU A 61 -1.14 5.75 18.17
C LEU A 61 0.32 5.40 17.90
N PRO A 62 0.61 4.11 17.71
CA PRO A 62 1.91 3.69 17.24
C PRO A 62 2.20 4.34 15.88
N MET A 63 3.41 4.85 15.73
CA MET A 63 3.92 5.48 14.53
C MET A 63 4.94 4.56 13.86
N PHE A 64 4.82 4.39 12.55
CA PHE A 64 5.87 3.72 11.78
C PHE A 64 7.07 4.65 11.59
N ASP A 65 8.27 4.17 11.89
CA ASP A 65 9.52 4.87 11.59
C ASP A 65 10.20 4.25 10.35
N PRO A 66 10.16 4.93 9.19
CA PRO A 66 10.75 4.42 7.95
C PRO A 66 12.28 4.37 7.99
N ALA A 67 12.94 5.16 8.85
CA ALA A 67 14.41 5.17 8.95
C ALA A 67 14.92 3.87 9.59
N THR A 68 14.23 3.38 10.61
CA THR A 68 14.60 2.14 11.30
C THR A 68 13.79 0.92 10.86
N GLY A 69 12.76 1.12 10.03
CA GLY A 69 11.83 0.09 9.59
C GLY A 69 11.01 -0.52 10.73
N GLY A 70 10.88 0.21 11.85
CA GLY A 70 10.27 -0.28 13.08
C GLY A 70 9.10 0.58 13.55
N TRP A 71 8.50 0.16 14.66
CA TRP A 71 7.35 0.85 15.24
C TRP A 71 7.76 1.62 16.48
N ILE A 72 7.18 2.81 16.65
CA ILE A 72 7.35 3.64 17.84
C ILE A 72 5.99 3.76 18.51
N ALA A 73 5.90 3.34 19.77
CA ALA A 73 4.71 3.51 20.60
C ALA A 73 5.14 4.04 21.97
N ASP A 74 4.37 4.99 22.53
CA ASP A 74 4.68 5.66 23.80
C ASP A 74 6.12 6.21 23.87
N GLY A 75 6.61 6.77 22.76
CA GLY A 75 7.96 7.32 22.64
C GLY A 75 9.09 6.29 22.65
N ARG A 76 8.78 4.99 22.60
CA ARG A 76 9.77 3.90 22.60
C ARG A 76 9.68 3.07 21.34
N ARG A 77 10.84 2.61 20.87
CA ARG A 77 10.91 1.65 19.77
C ARG A 77 10.41 0.29 20.24
N GLN A 78 9.53 -0.29 19.45
CA GLN A 78 8.92 -1.58 19.69
C GLN A 78 9.67 -2.65 18.88
N ALA A 79 9.86 -3.82 19.50
CA ALA A 79 10.53 -4.94 18.85
C ALA A 79 9.64 -5.64 17.79
N SER A 80 8.32 -5.51 17.94
CA SER A 80 7.32 -6.07 17.03
C SER A 80 6.03 -5.24 17.10
N ALA A 81 5.31 -5.15 15.98
CA ALA A 81 3.97 -4.63 15.90
C ALA A 81 2.90 -5.59 16.45
N ALA A 82 3.21 -6.86 16.71
CA ALA A 82 2.22 -7.83 17.19
C ALA A 82 1.65 -7.42 18.56
N GLY A 83 2.48 -6.85 19.44
CA GLY A 83 2.04 -6.31 20.73
C GLY A 83 1.27 -4.98 20.64
N LEU A 84 1.21 -4.38 19.45
CA LEU A 84 0.49 -3.11 19.20
C LEU A 84 -0.90 -3.35 18.60
N VAL A 85 -1.13 -4.56 18.07
CA VAL A 85 -2.45 -4.98 17.61
C VAL A 85 -3.36 -5.04 18.84
N ARG A 86 -4.38 -4.18 18.88
CA ARG A 86 -5.32 -4.21 19.99
C ARG A 86 -6.17 -5.48 19.89
N PRO A 87 -6.26 -6.29 20.96
CA PRO A 87 -7.29 -7.31 21.04
C PRO A 87 -8.65 -6.59 21.14
N GLU A 88 -9.53 -6.78 20.18
CA GLU A 88 -10.86 -6.17 20.22
C GLU A 88 -11.74 -6.80 21.29
N PRO A 89 -12.40 -6.00 22.13
CA PRO A 89 -13.47 -6.45 23.00
C PRO A 89 -14.81 -6.29 22.27
N GLY A 90 -15.25 -7.28 21.49
CA GLY A 90 -16.55 -7.21 20.81
C GLY A 90 -16.88 -8.45 19.97
N PRO A 91 -18.18 -8.78 19.77
CA PRO A 91 -18.59 -10.10 19.32
C PRO A 91 -18.31 -10.38 17.83
N ARG A 92 -17.87 -11.63 17.61
CA ARG A 92 -17.57 -12.32 16.35
C ARG A 92 -18.83 -12.55 15.52
N GLY A 93 -19.44 -11.47 15.03
CA GLY A 93 -20.45 -11.56 13.99
C GLY A 93 -19.88 -12.16 12.70
N PRO A 94 -20.72 -12.55 11.73
CA PRO A 94 -20.24 -13.04 10.44
C PRO A 94 -19.38 -12.01 9.68
N ASP A 95 -19.51 -10.72 10.03
CA ASP A 95 -18.76 -9.61 9.44
C ASP A 95 -17.53 -9.20 10.27
N ASP A 96 -17.14 -10.01 11.27
CA ASP A 96 -15.92 -9.77 12.04
C ASP A 96 -14.68 -9.84 11.14
N ILE A 97 -13.95 -8.73 11.09
CA ILE A 97 -12.72 -8.63 10.31
C ILE A 97 -11.53 -9.27 11.05
N GLY A 98 -11.63 -9.51 12.35
CA GLY A 98 -10.55 -10.00 13.19
C GLY A 98 -9.56 -8.88 13.59
N PRO A 99 -8.49 -9.23 14.31
CA PRO A 99 -7.61 -8.25 14.90
C PRO A 99 -6.87 -7.41 13.85
N TYR A 100 -6.89 -6.09 14.03
CA TYR A 100 -6.20 -5.13 13.17
C TYR A 100 -5.38 -4.12 13.97
N LEU A 101 -4.35 -3.56 13.33
CA LEU A 101 -3.53 -2.51 13.92
C LEU A 101 -4.08 -1.12 13.57
N THR A 102 -4.37 -0.29 14.57
CA THR A 102 -4.54 1.15 14.39
C THR A 102 -3.18 1.83 14.55
N ALA A 103 -2.71 2.51 13.50
CA ALA A 103 -1.43 3.19 13.53
C ALA A 103 -1.47 4.51 12.76
N ARG A 104 -0.42 5.30 12.91
CA ARG A 104 -0.19 6.50 12.10
C ARG A 104 1.11 6.39 11.32
N LEU A 105 1.16 7.11 10.20
CA LEU A 105 2.38 7.32 9.43
C LEU A 105 3.05 8.63 9.88
N PRO A 106 4.35 8.83 9.60
CA PRO A 106 5.00 10.10 9.88
C PRO A 106 4.37 11.23 9.05
N ASP A 107 4.51 12.45 9.52
CA ASP A 107 3.98 13.62 8.81
C ASP A 107 4.63 13.73 7.42
N GLY A 108 3.80 13.97 6.40
CA GLY A 108 4.25 14.00 5.00
C GLY A 108 4.51 12.62 4.36
N ALA A 109 4.16 11.52 5.04
CA ALA A 109 4.23 10.18 4.45
C ALA A 109 3.39 10.06 3.17
N GLY A 110 4.00 9.54 2.12
CA GLY A 110 3.35 9.24 0.86
C GLY A 110 3.16 7.74 0.63
N LYS A 111 2.92 7.38 -0.64
CA LYS A 111 2.73 5.99 -1.08
C LYS A 111 3.91 5.09 -0.65
N ARG A 112 5.14 5.61 -0.71
CA ARG A 112 6.35 4.83 -0.44
C ARG A 112 6.44 4.42 1.04
N GLU A 113 6.22 5.36 1.95
CA GLU A 113 6.28 5.15 3.39
C GLU A 113 5.18 4.17 3.82
N MET A 114 3.98 4.33 3.27
CA MET A 114 2.86 3.39 3.47
C MET A 114 3.20 1.98 2.99
N GLN A 115 3.84 1.83 1.82
CA GLN A 115 4.29 0.52 1.32
C GLN A 115 5.35 -0.13 2.21
N ILE A 116 6.30 0.66 2.74
CA ILE A 116 7.32 0.16 3.66
C ILE A 116 6.66 -0.29 4.97
N ALA A 117 5.70 0.48 5.50
CA ALA A 117 4.94 0.12 6.70
C ALA A 117 4.15 -1.18 6.49
N MET A 118 3.38 -1.29 5.41
CA MET A 118 2.62 -2.51 5.07
C MET A 118 3.53 -3.73 4.91
N ARG A 119 4.73 -3.55 4.35
CA ARG A 119 5.73 -4.62 4.25
C ARG A 119 6.26 -5.06 5.61
N ALA A 120 6.50 -4.12 6.52
CA ALA A 120 6.91 -4.44 7.89
C ALA A 120 5.82 -5.27 8.59
N LEU A 121 4.55 -4.87 8.46
CA LEU A 121 3.41 -5.61 9.01
C LEU A 121 3.28 -7.02 8.42
N ALA A 122 3.37 -7.13 7.09
CA ALA A 122 3.25 -8.42 6.42
C ALA A 122 4.35 -9.41 6.81
N ARG A 123 5.57 -8.92 7.06
CA ARG A 123 6.69 -9.75 7.57
C ARG A 123 6.44 -10.28 8.98
N GLU A 124 5.69 -9.53 9.78
CA GLU A 124 5.29 -9.92 11.13
C GLU A 124 3.96 -10.69 11.18
N GLY A 125 3.34 -10.97 10.01
CA GLY A 125 2.08 -11.70 9.92
C GLY A 125 0.85 -10.88 10.33
N ILE A 126 0.96 -9.54 10.36
CA ILE A 126 -0.14 -8.62 10.65
C ILE A 126 -0.72 -8.18 9.31
N CYS A 127 -1.89 -8.69 8.97
CA CYS A 127 -2.47 -8.49 7.65
C CYS A 127 -3.60 -7.47 7.59
N GLN A 128 -3.92 -6.82 8.72
CA GLN A 128 -4.97 -5.81 8.78
C GLN A 128 -4.50 -4.58 9.53
N VAL A 129 -4.73 -3.42 8.93
CA VAL A 129 -4.26 -2.13 9.45
C VAL A 129 -5.19 -0.99 9.05
N ALA A 130 -5.36 -0.03 9.95
CA ALA A 130 -5.94 1.28 9.68
C ALA A 130 -4.88 2.35 9.93
N PHE A 131 -4.61 3.17 8.90
CA PHE A 131 -3.67 4.29 8.98
C PHE A 131 -4.41 5.60 9.26
N LEU A 132 -4.49 5.99 10.52
CA LEU A 132 -5.19 7.20 10.92
C LEU A 132 -4.37 8.43 10.54
N VAL A 133 -5.02 9.38 9.89
CA VAL A 133 -4.42 10.62 9.38
C VAL A 133 -5.12 11.84 10.00
N PRO A 134 -4.40 12.96 10.21
CA PRO A 134 -5.01 14.17 10.72
C PRO A 134 -6.14 14.66 9.81
N GLY A 135 -7.29 15.02 10.39
CA GLY A 135 -8.44 15.56 9.67
C GLY A 135 -9.36 14.53 9.01
N ALA A 136 -9.08 13.23 9.14
CA ALA A 136 -10.03 12.18 8.77
C ALA A 136 -10.83 11.74 10.00
N GLU A 137 -12.16 11.70 9.90
CA GLU A 137 -13.04 11.22 10.98
C GLU A 137 -13.08 9.69 11.05
N ALA A 138 -12.98 9.03 9.89
CA ALA A 138 -12.95 7.59 9.75
C ALA A 138 -11.97 7.17 8.66
N VAL A 139 -11.23 6.09 8.89
CA VAL A 139 -10.31 5.50 7.90
C VAL A 139 -10.64 4.02 7.74
N PRO A 140 -10.75 3.51 6.50
CA PRO A 140 -11.03 2.10 6.28
C PRO A 140 -9.92 1.20 6.85
N VAL A 141 -10.32 0.07 7.42
CA VAL A 141 -9.38 -1.01 7.70
C VAL A 141 -9.04 -1.71 6.39
N ILE A 142 -7.75 -1.82 6.12
CA ILE A 142 -7.19 -2.41 4.90
C ILE A 142 -6.65 -3.80 5.24
N ARG A 143 -7.07 -4.80 4.45
CA ARG A 143 -6.50 -6.14 4.47
C ARG A 143 -5.39 -6.26 3.44
N ILE A 144 -4.16 -6.45 3.90
CA ILE A 144 -2.98 -6.69 3.08
C ILE A 144 -3.07 -8.13 2.55
N ARG A 145 -3.09 -8.31 1.22
CA ARG A 145 -3.02 -9.64 0.59
C ARG A 145 -1.60 -9.94 0.15
N ARG A 146 -0.98 -9.01 -0.59
CA ARG A 146 0.41 -9.10 -1.01
C ARG A 146 1.06 -7.71 -1.00
N VAL A 147 2.35 -7.69 -0.75
CA VAL A 147 3.15 -6.46 -0.77
C VAL A 147 4.49 -6.75 -1.44
N ALA A 148 5.00 -5.82 -2.23
CA ALA A 148 6.33 -5.94 -2.83
C ALA A 148 7.39 -6.07 -1.74
N ASP A 149 8.36 -6.97 -1.94
CA ASP A 149 9.44 -7.23 -0.98
C ASP A 149 10.59 -6.19 -1.05
N GLY A 150 10.63 -5.40 -2.12
CA GLY A 150 11.67 -4.41 -2.44
C GLY A 150 12.88 -4.95 -3.22
N ARG A 151 12.88 -6.24 -3.55
CA ARG A 151 13.88 -6.95 -4.36
C ARG A 151 13.30 -7.43 -5.70
N GLY A 152 12.08 -6.99 -6.03
CA GLY A 152 11.35 -7.39 -7.24
C GLY A 152 10.44 -8.60 -7.05
N GLY A 153 10.32 -9.12 -5.82
CA GLY A 153 9.38 -10.16 -5.44
C GLY A 153 8.16 -9.62 -4.68
N THR A 154 7.29 -10.52 -4.26
CA THR A 154 6.13 -10.20 -3.41
C THR A 154 6.10 -11.10 -2.18
N ILE A 155 5.59 -10.55 -1.07
CA ILE A 155 5.33 -11.25 0.17
C ILE A 155 3.81 -11.37 0.29
N ALA A 156 3.31 -12.60 0.35
CA ALA A 156 1.91 -12.84 0.71
C ALA A 156 1.75 -12.62 2.22
N CYS A 157 0.79 -11.78 2.61
CA CYS A 157 0.46 -11.65 4.01
C CYS A 157 -0.47 -12.79 4.39
N THR A 158 0.04 -13.67 5.25
CA THR A 158 -0.78 -14.69 5.90
C THR A 158 -0.82 -14.34 7.36
N ALA A 159 -2.02 -14.20 7.93
CA ALA A 159 -2.17 -13.92 9.34
C ALA A 159 -1.39 -14.99 10.10
N ALA A 160 -0.44 -14.58 10.94
CA ALA A 160 0.22 -15.51 11.84
C ALA A 160 -0.90 -16.20 12.62
N ARG A 161 -1.13 -17.51 12.38
CA ARG A 161 -2.07 -18.27 13.21
C ARG A 161 -1.56 -18.09 14.62
N ASN A 162 -2.36 -17.44 15.46
CA ASN A 162 -2.06 -17.27 16.88
C ASN A 162 -1.67 -18.63 17.47
N SER A 163 -0.38 -18.89 17.57
CA SER A 163 0.20 -19.96 18.36
C SER A 163 0.22 -19.59 19.85
N ALA A 164 -0.47 -18.51 20.23
CA ALA A 164 -0.73 -18.07 21.61
C ALA A 164 -2.09 -18.57 22.14
N ALA A 165 -2.60 -19.69 21.61
CA ALA A 165 -3.66 -20.48 22.23
C ALA A 165 -3.11 -21.88 22.52
N ARG A 166 -2.21 -21.98 23.48
CA ARG A 166 -1.88 -23.21 24.22
C ARG A 166 -1.44 -22.89 25.62
#